data_AF-A0A1C0W3R7-F1
#
_entry.id   AF-A0A1C0W3R7-F1
#
_cell.length_a   1.000
_cell.length_b   1.000
_cell.length_c   1.000
_cell.angle_alpha   90.00
_cell.angle_beta   90.00
_cell.angle_gamma   90.00
#
_symmetry.space_group_name_H-M   'P 1'
#
loop_
_entity.id
_entity.type
_entity.pdbx_description
1 polymer ?
#
loop_
_entity_poly.entity_id
_entity_poly.type
_entity_poly.pdbx_seq_one_letter_code
_entity_poly.pdbx_strand_id
1 'polypeptide(L)'
;MATKKTISLVLAGMLLGTNLLVAQVNSTTTTANSVSPVGNAGIQSGRNSNVPAGLQGVEVGGDDIVIPNAPMITPSSIIEISAVGMGVAPESTLSPAQALALAKRAAIVDAYRQIGEKMYGIRVNAQDTVRDMVLKNSTVKTKVMAVIRNAEIIETIYKDGLCQVNMELKLDGKRWYRILTGENF
;
A
#
# COMPACT_ATOMS: atom_id res chain seq x y z
N MET A 1 -55.18 -33.45 -2.10
CA MET A 1 -55.87 -32.95 -3.31
C MET A 1 -55.22 -31.63 -3.68
N ALA A 2 -54.55 -31.60 -4.82
CA ALA A 2 -53.56 -30.60 -5.19
C ALA A 2 -54.18 -29.41 -5.95
N THR A 3 -53.66 -28.21 -5.73
CA THR A 3 -53.76 -27.13 -6.72
C THR A 3 -52.44 -26.37 -6.77
N LYS A 4 -51.53 -26.81 -7.63
CA LYS A 4 -50.36 -26.03 -8.06
C LYS A 4 -50.85 -24.98 -9.06
N LYS A 5 -50.66 -23.70 -8.77
CA LYS A 5 -50.74 -22.63 -9.78
C LYS A 5 -49.33 -22.30 -10.25
N THR A 6 -48.96 -22.89 -11.37
CA THR A 6 -47.83 -22.52 -12.21
C THR A 6 -48.21 -21.26 -12.98
N ILE A 7 -47.50 -20.16 -12.78
CA ILE A 7 -47.54 -18.99 -13.69
C ILE A 7 -46.13 -18.81 -14.21
N SER A 8 -46.00 -19.00 -15.52
CA SER A 8 -44.76 -18.90 -16.30
C SER A 8 -44.98 -17.87 -17.42
N LEU A 9 -43.86 -17.26 -17.88
CA LEU A 9 -43.70 -16.29 -18.98
C LEU A 9 -44.19 -14.86 -18.68
N VAL A 10 -43.46 -13.78 -19.00
CA VAL A 10 -42.81 -13.49 -20.29
C VAL A 10 -41.49 -12.70 -20.10
N LEU A 11 -40.49 -13.16 -20.85
CA LEU A 11 -39.24 -12.49 -21.20
C LEU A 11 -39.52 -11.32 -22.16
N ALA A 12 -39.23 -10.09 -21.76
CA ALA A 12 -39.16 -8.95 -22.66
C ALA A 12 -37.77 -8.30 -22.52
N GLY A 13 -36.86 -8.73 -23.40
CA GLY A 13 -35.61 -8.04 -23.63
C GLY A 13 -35.87 -6.71 -24.32
N MET A 14 -35.29 -5.64 -23.79
CA MET A 14 -35.14 -4.39 -24.54
C MET A 14 -33.66 -4.02 -24.54
N LEU A 15 -33.02 -4.43 -25.62
CA LEU A 15 -31.65 -4.12 -26.01
C LEU A 15 -31.68 -2.76 -26.73
N LEU A 16 -31.21 -1.70 -26.09
CA LEU A 16 -30.77 -0.45 -26.72
C LEU A 16 -29.41 -0.16 -26.08
N GLY A 17 -28.26 -0.32 -26.72
CA GLY A 17 -27.96 0.01 -28.10
C GLY A 17 -27.39 1.42 -28.15
N THR A 18 -26.10 1.52 -27.80
CA THR A 18 -25.12 2.58 -28.12
C THR A 18 -25.42 4.04 -27.76
N ASN A 19 -24.52 4.67 -26.99
CA ASN A 19 -23.83 5.87 -27.47
C ASN A 19 -22.48 6.05 -26.77
N LEU A 20 -21.43 5.91 -27.57
CA LEU A 20 -20.06 6.34 -27.32
C LEU A 20 -19.98 7.79 -27.82
N LEU A 21 -19.67 8.76 -26.96
CA LEU A 21 -19.36 10.12 -27.42
C LEU A 21 -18.04 10.58 -26.81
N VAL A 22 -17.10 10.87 -27.70
CA VAL A 22 -15.75 11.40 -27.44
C VAL A 22 -15.77 12.92 -27.55
N ALA A 23 -15.09 13.56 -26.59
CA ALA A 23 -14.43 14.88 -26.57
C ALA A 23 -15.11 16.11 -27.20
N GLN A 24 -15.18 17.20 -26.43
CA GLN A 24 -14.77 18.53 -26.91
C GLN A 24 -14.23 19.40 -25.77
N VAL A 25 -12.99 19.85 -25.96
CA VAL A 25 -12.32 20.98 -25.32
C VAL A 25 -13.11 22.25 -25.61
N ASN A 26 -13.31 23.11 -24.60
CA ASN A 26 -13.57 24.52 -24.87
C ASN A 26 -12.85 25.44 -23.89
N SER A 27 -12.06 26.33 -24.49
CA SER A 27 -11.23 27.38 -23.92
C SER A 27 -12.05 28.67 -23.73
N THR A 28 -11.41 29.70 -23.14
CA THR A 28 -11.79 31.13 -23.05
C THR A 28 -12.63 31.53 -21.80
N THR A 29 -12.32 32.56 -20.99
CA THR A 29 -11.42 33.74 -21.15
C THR A 29 -11.24 34.52 -19.82
N THR A 30 -10.00 35.01 -19.57
CA THR A 30 -9.53 36.35 -19.09
C THR A 30 -9.93 36.84 -17.67
N THR A 31 -9.06 37.34 -16.76
CA THR A 31 -8.08 38.47 -16.83
C THR A 31 -7.21 38.40 -15.54
N ALA A 32 -5.88 38.59 -15.49
CA ALA A 32 -5.18 39.88 -15.65
C ALA A 32 -3.63 39.75 -15.75
N ASN A 33 -3.09 40.47 -16.74
CA ASN A 33 -1.90 41.34 -16.79
C ASN A 33 -0.54 40.98 -16.10
N SER A 34 0.46 40.78 -16.99
CA SER A 34 1.84 41.34 -17.08
C SER A 34 2.43 42.07 -15.85
N VAL A 35 3.72 41.91 -15.47
CA VAL A 35 4.96 42.24 -16.23
C VAL A 35 6.18 41.43 -15.69
N SER A 36 7.09 41.02 -16.59
CA SER A 36 8.34 40.22 -16.36
C SER A 36 9.53 41.08 -15.79
N PRO A 37 10.71 40.52 -15.40
CA PRO A 37 11.67 39.90 -16.34
C PRO A 37 12.60 38.77 -15.80
N VAL A 38 13.11 37.97 -16.75
CA VAL A 38 14.46 37.37 -16.87
C VAL A 38 15.24 37.02 -15.58
N GLY A 39 15.57 35.73 -15.44
CA GLY A 39 16.62 35.24 -14.55
C GLY A 39 16.85 33.73 -14.66
N ASN A 40 17.80 33.33 -15.51
CA ASN A 40 18.33 31.98 -15.60
C ASN A 40 19.02 31.60 -14.27
N ALA A 41 18.49 30.63 -13.52
CA ALA A 41 19.12 30.10 -12.31
C ALA A 41 19.10 28.57 -12.34
N GLY A 42 20.30 28.00 -12.46
CA GLY A 42 20.52 26.56 -12.41
C GLY A 42 20.09 25.95 -11.08
N ILE A 43 19.73 24.68 -11.14
CA ILE A 43 19.40 23.86 -9.97
C ILE A 43 20.67 23.70 -9.13
N GLN A 44 20.75 24.41 -8.00
CA GLN A 44 21.72 24.13 -6.95
C GLN A 44 21.08 23.19 -5.92
N SER A 45 21.59 21.97 -5.89
CA SER A 45 21.36 20.98 -4.84
C SER A 45 21.95 21.47 -3.52
N GLY A 46 21.15 22.20 -2.74
CA GLY A 46 21.49 22.64 -1.39
C GLY A 46 21.07 21.62 -0.34
N ARG A 47 22.04 20.87 0.20
CA ARG A 47 21.88 20.01 1.38
C ARG A 47 21.60 20.89 2.59
N ASN A 48 20.57 20.55 3.36
CA ASN A 48 20.26 21.22 4.62
C ASN A 48 21.43 21.07 5.59
N SER A 49 22.08 22.18 5.93
CA SER A 49 23.27 22.24 6.78
C SER A 49 22.92 22.75 8.17
N ASN A 50 22.64 21.83 9.10
CA ASN A 50 22.77 22.08 10.53
C ASN A 50 23.96 21.25 11.04
N VAL A 51 25.15 21.85 11.01
CA VAL A 51 26.32 21.35 11.73
C VAL A 51 26.94 22.54 12.48
N PRO A 52 27.08 22.48 13.82
CA PRO A 52 27.73 23.55 14.57
C PRO A 52 29.22 23.62 14.23
N ALA A 53 29.70 24.84 14.05
CA ALA A 53 31.07 25.14 13.65
C ALA A 53 32.07 24.82 14.77
N GLY A 54 33.14 24.12 14.38
CA GLY A 54 34.38 24.06 15.15
C GLY A 54 34.65 22.69 15.77
N LEU A 55 35.28 21.81 15.01
CA LEU A 55 36.31 20.85 15.42
C LEU A 55 36.90 20.27 14.12
N GLN A 56 38.11 20.70 13.76
CA GLN A 56 38.88 20.10 12.66
C GLN A 56 39.32 18.69 13.10
N GLY A 57 38.67 17.68 12.54
CA GLY A 57 38.97 16.27 12.73
C GLY A 57 38.90 15.54 11.40
N VAL A 58 40.01 14.89 11.05
CA VAL A 58 40.26 13.95 9.95
C VAL A 58 39.00 13.40 9.26
N GLU A 59 38.91 13.60 7.95
CA GLU A 59 37.93 12.93 7.09
C GLU A 59 38.20 11.42 7.11
N VAL A 60 37.55 10.72 8.03
CA VAL A 60 37.37 9.28 7.94
C VAL A 60 36.26 9.06 6.93
N GLY A 61 36.61 8.53 5.76
CA GLY A 61 35.66 8.01 4.79
C GLY A 61 34.80 6.94 5.46
N GLY A 62 33.67 7.36 6.01
CA GLY A 62 32.64 6.48 6.50
C GLY A 62 31.76 6.16 5.31
N ASP A 63 31.92 4.96 4.75
CA ASP A 63 30.79 4.28 4.17
C ASP A 63 29.66 4.40 5.19
N ASP A 64 28.60 5.13 4.86
CA ASP A 64 27.46 5.28 5.76
C ASP A 64 26.98 3.86 6.09
N ILE A 65 27.39 3.32 7.24
CA ILE A 65 26.87 2.06 7.77
C ILE A 65 25.46 2.40 8.24
N VAL A 66 24.56 2.58 7.29
CA VAL A 66 23.13 2.58 7.50
C VAL A 66 22.84 1.16 7.93
N ILE A 67 22.84 0.90 9.23
CA ILE A 67 22.35 -0.36 9.78
C ILE A 67 20.87 -0.42 9.37
N PRO A 68 20.50 -1.23 8.38
CA PRO A 68 19.13 -1.23 7.92
C PRO A 68 18.30 -1.92 9.00
N ASN A 69 17.34 -1.20 9.59
CA ASN A 69 16.37 -1.77 10.53
C ASN A 69 15.36 -2.74 9.84
N ALA A 70 15.68 -3.19 8.63
CA ALA A 70 14.87 -4.11 7.87
C ALA A 70 15.22 -5.54 8.29
N PRO A 71 14.22 -6.36 8.69
CA PRO A 71 14.48 -7.75 9.03
C PRO A 71 15.02 -8.52 7.81
N MET A 72 16.04 -9.33 8.05
CA MET A 72 16.61 -10.26 7.08
C MET A 72 15.90 -11.61 7.19
N ILE A 73 15.55 -12.24 6.07
CA ILE A 73 15.01 -13.60 6.09
C ILE A 73 16.13 -14.56 6.44
N THR A 74 16.07 -15.14 7.63
CA THR A 74 16.93 -16.27 8.00
C THR A 74 16.15 -17.57 7.95
N PRO A 75 16.75 -18.69 7.47
CA PRO A 75 16.05 -19.97 7.34
C PRO A 75 15.59 -20.62 8.64
N SER A 76 15.91 -20.03 9.81
CA SER A 76 15.57 -20.55 11.13
C SER A 76 14.62 -19.67 11.92
N SER A 77 14.27 -18.47 11.43
CA SER A 77 13.38 -17.55 12.15
C SER A 77 11.96 -17.55 11.61
N ILE A 78 11.00 -17.45 12.51
CA ILE A 78 9.65 -16.99 12.18
C ILE A 78 9.71 -15.48 12.06
N ILE A 79 9.27 -14.94 10.94
CA ILE A 79 9.18 -13.49 10.73
C ILE A 79 7.75 -13.10 11.03
N GLU A 80 7.60 -12.21 12.00
CA GLU A 80 6.32 -11.62 12.37
C GLU A 80 6.26 -10.20 11.84
N ILE A 81 5.22 -9.89 11.08
CA ILE A 81 4.95 -8.55 10.57
C ILE A 81 3.64 -8.10 11.21
N SER A 82 3.72 -7.11 12.09
CA SER A 82 2.54 -6.43 12.62
C SER A 82 2.35 -5.07 11.95
N ALA A 83 1.11 -4.61 11.81
CA ALA A 83 0.80 -3.25 11.36
C ALA A 83 -0.53 -2.77 11.93
N VAL A 84 -0.67 -1.45 12.05
CA VAL A 84 -1.85 -0.81 12.61
C VAL A 84 -2.46 0.09 11.57
N GLY A 85 -3.60 -0.31 11.02
CA GLY A 85 -4.34 0.49 10.05
C GLY A 85 -5.34 1.43 10.71
N MET A 86 -5.52 2.59 10.11
CA MET A 86 -6.48 3.60 10.58
C MET A 86 -7.53 3.91 9.52
N GLY A 87 -8.77 4.13 9.96
CA GLY A 87 -9.87 4.46 9.09
C GLY A 87 -10.88 5.35 9.79
N VAL A 88 -11.41 6.34 9.08
CA VAL A 88 -12.38 7.31 9.61
C VAL A 88 -13.70 7.12 8.88
N ALA A 89 -14.80 7.17 9.63
CA ALA A 89 -16.13 7.16 9.04
C ALA A 89 -16.42 8.50 8.36
N PRO A 90 -17.08 8.50 7.18
CA PRO A 90 -17.54 9.74 6.59
C PRO A 90 -18.65 10.38 7.45
N GLU A 91 -18.71 11.71 7.43
CA GLU A 91 -19.71 12.47 8.20
C GLU A 91 -21.15 12.13 7.78
N SER A 92 -21.36 11.71 6.53
CA SER A 92 -22.67 11.39 5.94
C SER A 92 -23.19 9.98 6.25
N THR A 93 -22.98 9.47 7.46
CA THR A 93 -23.43 8.12 7.86
C THR A 93 -24.86 8.14 8.41
N LEU A 94 -25.71 7.20 7.98
CA LEU A 94 -27.10 7.13 8.45
C LEU A 94 -27.23 6.45 9.81
N SER A 95 -26.30 5.55 10.16
CA SER A 95 -26.32 4.86 11.44
C SER A 95 -24.93 4.67 12.03
N PRO A 96 -24.79 4.58 13.37
CA PRO A 96 -23.52 4.29 14.02
C PRO A 96 -22.90 2.95 13.56
N ALA A 97 -23.75 1.96 13.28
CA ALA A 97 -23.30 0.67 12.74
C ALA A 97 -22.72 0.81 11.32
N GLN A 98 -23.31 1.67 10.48
CA GLN A 98 -22.78 1.98 9.15
C GLN A 98 -21.43 2.72 9.26
N ALA A 99 -21.33 3.69 10.17
CA ALA A 99 -20.09 4.43 10.42
C ALA A 99 -18.93 3.49 10.80
N LEU A 100 -19.18 2.59 11.76
CA LEU A 100 -18.21 1.56 12.17
C LEU A 100 -17.80 0.68 10.98
N ALA A 101 -18.77 0.18 10.21
CA ALA A 101 -18.49 -0.71 9.08
C ALA A 101 -17.61 -0.03 8.01
N LEU A 102 -17.86 1.25 7.73
CA LEU A 102 -17.05 2.02 6.77
C LEU A 102 -15.66 2.31 7.31
N ALA A 103 -15.56 2.77 8.55
CA ALA A 103 -14.27 3.06 9.19
C ALA A 103 -13.40 1.79 9.30
N LYS A 104 -14.00 0.66 9.69
CA LYS A 104 -13.30 -0.64 9.76
C LYS A 104 -12.77 -1.08 8.40
N ARG A 105 -13.54 -0.93 7.32
CA ARG A 105 -13.08 -1.27 5.97
C ARG A 105 -11.89 -0.42 5.56
N ALA A 106 -11.93 0.89 5.83
CA ALA A 106 -10.82 1.79 5.55
C ALA A 106 -9.56 1.39 6.36
N ALA A 107 -9.72 1.11 7.65
CA ALA A 107 -8.63 0.69 8.53
C ALA A 107 -7.99 -0.62 8.09
N ILE A 108 -8.78 -1.61 7.66
CA ILE A 108 -8.26 -2.88 7.13
C ILE A 108 -7.41 -2.66 5.87
N VAL A 109 -7.89 -1.83 4.93
CA VAL A 109 -7.14 -1.54 3.70
C VAL A 109 -5.82 -0.84 4.01
N ASP A 110 -5.84 0.09 4.96
CA ASP A 110 -4.63 0.77 5.41
C ASP A 110 -3.64 -0.19 6.09
N ALA A 111 -4.12 -1.09 6.95
CA ALA A 111 -3.29 -2.11 7.58
C ALA A 111 -2.63 -3.04 6.54
N TYR A 112 -3.38 -3.52 5.54
CA TYR A 112 -2.83 -4.33 4.46
C TYR A 112 -1.75 -3.60 3.65
N ARG A 113 -1.93 -2.30 3.39
CA ARG A 113 -0.92 -1.48 2.72
C ARG A 113 0.37 -1.45 3.53
N GLN A 114 0.28 -1.18 4.84
CA GLN A 114 1.43 -1.15 5.72
C GLN A 114 2.13 -2.52 5.84
N ILE A 115 1.37 -3.62 5.93
CA ILE A 115 1.94 -4.99 5.90
C ILE A 115 2.69 -5.23 4.59
N GLY A 116 2.11 -4.82 3.46
CA GLY A 116 2.76 -4.95 2.15
C GLY A 116 4.08 -4.16 2.07
N GLU A 117 4.10 -2.93 2.58
CA GLU A 117 5.31 -2.10 2.64
C GLU A 117 6.40 -2.76 3.50
N LYS A 118 6.04 -3.25 4.69
CA LYS A 118 6.97 -3.97 5.57
C LYS A 118 7.49 -5.24 4.90
N MET A 119 6.61 -6.03 4.29
CA MET A 119 6.96 -7.25 3.55
C MET A 119 7.94 -6.96 2.41
N TYR A 120 7.73 -5.91 1.63
CA TYR A 120 8.64 -5.55 0.53
C TYR A 120 9.99 -5.03 1.01
N GLY A 121 10.05 -4.43 2.20
CA GLY A 121 11.28 -3.98 2.82
C GLY A 121 12.15 -5.12 3.38
N ILE A 122 11.59 -6.33 3.52
CA ILE A 122 12.33 -7.49 4.01
C ILE A 122 13.48 -7.80 3.06
N ARG A 123 14.64 -8.05 3.65
CA ARG A 123 15.87 -8.35 2.90
C ARG A 123 16.03 -9.86 2.75
N VAL A 124 16.33 -10.30 1.54
CA VAL A 124 16.58 -11.72 1.23
C VAL A 124 18.06 -12.03 1.34
N ASN A 125 18.91 -11.11 0.84
CA ASN A 125 20.36 -11.20 0.87
C ASN A 125 20.99 -9.84 1.26
N ALA A 126 22.33 -9.75 1.26
CA ALA A 126 23.07 -8.50 1.51
C ALA A 126 22.83 -7.40 0.46
N GLN A 127 22.23 -7.73 -0.69
CA GLN A 127 21.99 -6.79 -1.78
C GLN A 127 20.52 -6.76 -2.21
N ASP A 128 19.83 -7.91 -2.21
CA ASP A 128 18.45 -8.02 -2.69
C ASP A 128 17.40 -7.98 -1.56
N THR A 129 16.29 -7.31 -1.85
CA THR A 129 15.06 -7.30 -1.05
C THR A 129 13.95 -8.14 -1.67
N VAL A 130 12.88 -8.40 -0.92
CA VAL A 130 11.65 -9.03 -1.44
C VAL A 130 11.09 -8.22 -2.61
N ARG A 131 11.17 -6.88 -2.55
CA ARG A 131 10.78 -6.00 -3.66
C ARG A 131 11.56 -6.33 -4.94
N ASP A 132 12.87 -6.49 -4.85
CA ASP A 132 13.72 -6.80 -6.01
C ASP A 132 13.38 -8.16 -6.60
N MET A 133 13.07 -9.15 -5.75
CA MET A 133 12.65 -10.48 -6.19
C MET A 133 11.28 -10.46 -6.89
N VAL A 134 10.34 -9.66 -6.41
CA VAL A 134 9.02 -9.46 -7.02
C VAL A 134 9.13 -8.81 -8.40
N LEU A 135 10.10 -7.92 -8.62
CA LEU A 135 10.36 -7.29 -9.92
C LEU A 135 10.96 -8.29 -10.92
N LYS A 136 11.84 -9.18 -10.46
CA LYS A 136 12.52 -10.18 -11.30
C LYS A 136 11.63 -11.37 -11.65
N ASN A 137 10.68 -11.77 -10.79
CA ASN A 137 9.88 -12.98 -10.98
C ASN A 137 8.38 -12.77 -10.66
N SER A 138 7.53 -12.92 -11.67
CA SER A 138 6.06 -12.80 -11.51
C SER A 138 5.44 -13.91 -10.63
N THR A 139 6.07 -15.09 -10.53
CA THR A 139 5.63 -16.15 -9.62
C THR A 139 5.85 -15.73 -8.16
N VAL A 140 6.99 -15.09 -7.88
CA VAL A 140 7.29 -14.53 -6.56
C VAL A 140 6.26 -13.45 -6.20
N LYS A 141 5.96 -12.54 -7.14
CA LYS A 141 4.90 -11.54 -6.98
C LYS A 141 3.58 -12.17 -6.54
N THR A 142 3.10 -13.18 -7.25
CA THR A 142 1.82 -13.84 -6.95
C THR A 142 1.83 -14.50 -5.57
N LYS A 143 2.94 -15.16 -5.19
CA LYS A 143 3.09 -15.81 -3.88
C LYS A 143 3.11 -14.79 -2.72
N VAL A 144 3.85 -13.68 -2.87
CA VAL A 144 3.89 -12.61 -1.86
C VAL A 144 2.50 -12.00 -1.66
N MET A 145 1.78 -11.70 -2.76
CA MET A 145 0.40 -11.19 -2.69
C MET A 145 -0.57 -12.17 -2.05
N ALA A 146 -0.42 -13.48 -2.30
CA ALA A 146 -1.24 -14.50 -1.66
C ALA A 146 -1.08 -14.49 -0.13
N VAL A 147 0.10 -14.13 0.36
CA VAL A 147 0.41 -14.23 1.78
C VAL A 147 0.13 -12.96 2.55
N ILE A 148 0.34 -11.79 1.93
CA ILE A 148 -0.16 -10.53 2.50
C ILE A 148 -1.68 -10.64 2.77
N ARG A 149 -2.43 -11.31 1.88
CA ARG A 149 -3.88 -11.55 2.05
C ARG A 149 -4.24 -12.50 3.20
N ASN A 150 -3.28 -13.25 3.74
CA ASN A 150 -3.48 -14.15 4.87
C ASN A 150 -3.10 -13.49 6.22
N ALA A 151 -3.01 -12.17 6.27
CA ALA A 151 -2.83 -11.45 7.53
C ALA A 151 -4.08 -11.59 8.41
N GLU A 152 -3.87 -11.77 9.70
CA GLU A 152 -4.91 -11.95 10.71
C GLU A 152 -5.21 -10.62 11.40
N ILE A 153 -6.48 -10.38 11.73
CA ILE A 153 -6.88 -9.23 12.53
C ILE A 153 -6.82 -9.65 14.00
N ILE A 154 -5.89 -9.06 14.76
CA ILE A 154 -5.71 -9.33 16.18
C ILE A 154 -6.68 -8.48 17.01
N GLU A 155 -6.84 -7.22 16.64
CA GLU A 155 -7.63 -6.27 17.41
C GLU A 155 -8.34 -5.26 16.50
N THR A 156 -9.51 -4.79 16.94
CA THR A 156 -10.21 -3.67 16.32
C THR A 156 -10.76 -2.77 17.40
N ILE A 157 -10.32 -1.51 17.40
CA ILE A 157 -10.77 -0.46 18.32
C ILE A 157 -11.55 0.55 17.51
N TYR A 158 -12.74 0.94 17.98
CA TYR A 158 -13.52 2.02 17.39
C TYR A 158 -13.85 3.04 18.47
N LYS A 159 -13.37 4.27 18.29
CA LYS A 159 -13.57 5.36 19.24
C LYS A 159 -13.74 6.68 18.49
N ASP A 160 -14.79 7.42 18.80
CA ASP A 160 -15.04 8.78 18.32
C ASP A 160 -14.96 8.94 16.78
N GLY A 161 -15.46 7.95 16.02
CA GLY A 161 -15.44 7.96 14.55
C GLY A 161 -14.15 7.46 13.91
N LEU A 162 -13.11 7.21 14.71
CA LEU A 162 -11.86 6.59 14.28
C LEU A 162 -11.88 5.09 14.57
N CYS A 163 -11.56 4.29 13.57
CA CYS A 163 -11.30 2.87 13.70
C CYS A 163 -9.82 2.59 13.55
N GLN A 164 -9.28 1.82 14.49
CA GLN A 164 -7.93 1.28 14.47
C GLN A 164 -8.02 -0.24 14.38
N VAL A 165 -7.28 -0.84 13.44
CA VAL A 165 -7.22 -2.29 13.25
C VAL A 165 -5.78 -2.74 13.36
N ASN A 166 -5.49 -3.60 14.34
CA ASN A 166 -4.18 -4.22 14.48
C ASN A 166 -4.19 -5.55 13.72
N MET A 167 -3.26 -5.69 12.78
CA MET A 167 -3.11 -6.88 11.96
C MET A 167 -1.72 -7.47 12.11
N GLU A 168 -1.64 -8.78 12.03
CA GLU A 168 -0.40 -9.54 12.16
C GLU A 168 -0.29 -10.58 11.05
N LEU A 169 0.94 -10.83 10.62
CA LEU A 169 1.27 -11.82 9.61
C LEU A 169 2.50 -12.59 10.05
N LYS A 170 2.33 -13.90 10.27
CA LYS A 170 3.41 -14.82 10.63
C LYS A 170 3.92 -15.56 9.39
N LEU A 171 5.23 -15.62 9.24
CA LEU A 171 5.92 -16.18 8.08
C LEU A 171 6.99 -17.16 8.53
N ASP A 172 7.02 -18.34 7.91
CA ASP A 172 8.12 -19.29 8.08
C ASP A 172 9.31 -18.88 7.19
N GLY A 173 10.37 -18.33 7.79
CA GLY A 173 11.56 -17.86 7.08
C GLY A 173 12.19 -18.93 6.18
N LYS A 174 12.19 -20.21 6.60
CA LYS A 174 12.73 -21.32 5.79
C LYS A 174 11.94 -21.55 4.52
N ARG A 175 10.61 -21.49 4.62
CA ARG A 175 9.71 -21.70 3.49
C ARG A 175 9.74 -20.49 2.56
N TRP A 176 9.81 -19.30 3.12
CA TRP A 176 9.86 -18.05 2.37
C TRP A 176 11.16 -17.84 1.63
N TYR A 177 12.29 -18.16 2.24
CA TYR A 177 13.59 -18.10 1.60
C TYR A 177 13.58 -18.91 0.29
N ARG A 178 13.14 -20.18 0.33
CA ARG A 178 13.01 -21.05 -0.85
C ARG A 178 12.08 -20.48 -1.93
N ILE A 179 10.96 -19.87 -1.52
CA ILE A 179 10.02 -19.25 -2.46
C ILE A 179 10.66 -18.10 -3.22
N LEU A 180 11.52 -17.32 -2.54
CA LEU A 180 12.14 -16.11 -3.07
C LEU A 180 13.39 -16.41 -3.89
N THR A 181 14.22 -17.37 -3.45
CA THR A 181 15.46 -17.76 -4.15
C THR A 181 15.22 -18.74 -5.30
N GLY A 182 14.08 -19.44 -5.30
CA GLY A 182 13.75 -20.41 -6.35
C GLY A 182 14.56 -21.70 -6.31
N GLU A 183 15.34 -21.93 -5.24
CA GLU A 183 16.05 -23.19 -5.03
C GLU A 183 15.06 -24.33 -4.77
N ASN A 184 14.93 -25.22 -5.76
CA ASN A 184 14.41 -26.56 -5.59
C ASN A 184 15.59 -27.48 -5.27
N PHE A 185 15.42 -28.42 -4.33
CA PHE A 185 16.45 -29.40 -3.94
C PHE A 185 16.98 -30.20 -5.13
#